data_AF-X1DAI9-F1
#
_entry.id   AF-X1DAI9-F1
#
_cell.length_a   1.000
_cell.length_b   1.000
_cell.length_c   1.000
_cell.angle_alpha   90.00
_cell.angle_beta   90.00
_cell.angle_gamma   90.00
#
_symmetry.space_group_name_H-M   'P 1'
#
loop_
_entity.id
_entity.type
_entity.pdbx_description
1 polymer ?
#
loop_
_entity_poly.entity_id
_entity_poly.type
_entity_poly.pdbx_seq_one_letter_code
_entity_poly.pdbx_strand_id
1 'polypeptide(L)'
;ATRSTGFALLASNSVQEAMDFPLISQAASLESRVPFLHFFDGFRTSHEISKVELLTPEDMKPLVDDDLVRAHRKRALSPDNPFIRGTAQNPDVYFQARETVNPYYLDCPDIVQKVMEKSGP
;
A
#
# COMPACT_ATOMS: atom_id res chain seq x y z
N ALA A 1 -14.25 -1.20 -12.43
CA ALA A 1 -13.16 -1.19 -13.41
C ALA A 1 -11.78 -1.40 -12.76
N THR A 2 -11.49 -0.77 -11.61
CA THR A 2 -10.18 -0.79 -10.97
C THR A 2 -9.79 -2.11 -10.27
N ARG A 3 -10.72 -3.01 -9.94
CA ARG A 3 -10.41 -4.25 -9.19
C ARG A 3 -9.41 -5.20 -9.85
N SER A 4 -9.24 -5.13 -11.17
CA SER A 4 -8.36 -6.02 -11.94
C SER A 4 -7.01 -5.37 -12.29
N THR A 5 -6.71 -4.18 -11.76
CA THR A 5 -5.45 -3.46 -12.04
C THR A 5 -4.25 -4.01 -11.27
N GLY A 6 -4.49 -4.87 -10.28
CA GLY A 6 -3.46 -5.36 -9.36
C GLY A 6 -3.22 -4.45 -8.15
N PHE A 7 -4.11 -3.49 -7.87
CA PHE A 7 -4.11 -2.75 -6.60
C PHE A 7 -4.72 -3.60 -5.48
N ALA A 8 -4.15 -3.49 -4.28
CA ALA A 8 -4.85 -3.85 -3.06
C ALA A 8 -5.96 -2.82 -2.80
N LEU A 9 -7.16 -3.28 -2.46
CA LEU A 9 -8.31 -2.42 -2.19
C LEU A 9 -8.63 -2.47 -0.69
N LEU A 10 -8.51 -1.34 0.00
CA LEU A 10 -8.79 -1.25 1.44
C LEU A 10 -9.93 -0.27 1.69
N ALA A 11 -11.04 -0.77 2.22
CA ALA A 11 -12.27 0.01 2.42
C ALA A 11 -12.41 0.41 3.90
N SER A 12 -12.75 1.67 4.17
CA SER A 12 -13.17 2.12 5.50
C SER A 12 -14.69 2.27 5.57
N ASN A 13 -15.28 1.89 6.70
CA ASN A 13 -16.72 1.92 6.96
C ASN A 13 -17.17 3.09 7.87
N SER A 14 -16.22 3.82 8.46
CA SER A 14 -16.49 4.91 9.42
C SER A 14 -15.49 6.07 9.26
N VAL A 15 -15.80 7.21 9.88
CA VAL A 15 -14.91 8.38 9.88
C VAL A 15 -13.59 8.08 10.60
N GLN A 16 -13.62 7.27 11.67
CA GLN A 16 -12.40 6.83 12.37
C GLN A 16 -11.55 5.92 11.49
N GLU A 17 -12.14 4.89 10.87
CA GLU A 17 -11.39 4.03 9.95
C GLU A 17 -10.87 4.80 8.73
N ALA A 18 -11.58 5.83 8.26
CA ALA A 18 -11.12 6.69 7.18
C ALA A 18 -9.91 7.56 7.58
N MET A 19 -9.68 7.76 8.88
CA MET A 19 -8.46 8.35 9.42
C MET A 19 -7.31 7.33 9.56
N ASP A 20 -7.63 6.12 10.03
CA ASP A 20 -6.62 5.11 10.39
C ASP A 20 -6.11 4.33 9.17
N PHE A 21 -7.00 3.91 8.29
CA PHE A 21 -6.68 3.02 7.16
C PHE A 21 -5.76 3.64 6.10
N PRO A 22 -5.74 4.98 5.85
CA PRO A 22 -4.70 5.58 5.03
C PRO A 22 -3.28 5.25 5.53
N LEU A 23 -3.04 5.33 6.84
CA LEU A 23 -1.72 5.03 7.41
C LEU A 23 -1.37 3.54 7.28
N ILE A 24 -2.34 2.67 7.58
CA ILE A 24 -2.19 1.21 7.38
C ILE A 24 -1.88 0.92 5.90
N SER A 25 -2.60 1.53 4.96
CA SER A 25 -2.39 1.31 3.53
C SER A 25 -1.00 1.75 3.08
N GLN A 26 -0.49 2.85 3.62
CA GLN A 26 0.84 3.37 3.30
C GLN A 26 1.96 2.48 3.86
N ALA A 27 1.84 2.05 5.12
CA ALA A 27 2.79 1.14 5.76
C ALA A 27 2.80 -0.24 5.07
N ALA A 28 1.62 -0.82 4.80
CA ALA A 28 1.50 -2.10 4.11
C ALA A 28 2.00 -2.03 2.66
N SER A 29 1.81 -0.90 1.96
CA SER A 29 2.34 -0.67 0.61
C SER A 29 3.87 -0.66 0.57
N LEU A 30 4.53 -0.09 1.58
CA LEU A 30 5.99 -0.09 1.68
C LEU A 30 6.57 -1.49 1.89
N GLU A 31 5.93 -2.31 2.74
CA GLU A 31 6.39 -3.67 3.07
C GLU A 31 6.05 -4.67 1.96
N SER A 32 4.80 -4.71 1.49
CA SER A 32 4.33 -5.64 0.46
C SER A 32 4.77 -5.27 -0.96
N ARG A 33 5.11 -3.99 -1.20
CA ARG A 33 5.36 -3.42 -2.54
C ARG A 33 4.17 -3.51 -3.50
N VAL A 34 2.98 -3.83 -3.00
CA VAL A 34 1.72 -3.78 -3.75
C VAL A 34 1.12 -2.38 -3.57
N PRO A 35 0.65 -1.70 -4.64
CA PRO A 35 0.00 -0.41 -4.50
C PRO A 35 -1.40 -0.54 -3.89
N PHE A 36 -1.78 0.41 -3.04
CA PHE A 36 -3.08 0.43 -2.36
C PHE A 36 -3.99 1.52 -2.92
N LEU A 37 -5.27 1.17 -3.03
CA LEU A 37 -6.38 2.10 -3.20
C LEU A 37 -7.20 2.03 -1.91
N HIS A 38 -7.00 3.03 -1.06
CA HIS A 38 -7.86 3.27 0.09
C HIS A 38 -9.11 4.03 -0.35
N PHE A 39 -10.28 3.59 0.08
CA PHE A 39 -11.56 4.22 -0.25
C PHE A 39 -12.58 4.09 0.87
N PHE A 40 -13.61 4.91 0.79
CA PHE A 40 -14.76 4.95 1.71
C PHE A 40 -15.97 5.48 0.93
N ASP A 41 -17.16 5.34 1.53
CA ASP A 41 -18.39 5.77 0.88
C ASP A 41 -18.45 7.30 0.72
N GLY A 42 -18.61 7.74 -0.53
CA GLY A 42 -18.78 9.16 -0.86
C GLY A 42 -20.04 9.73 -0.22
N PHE A 43 -19.93 10.94 0.33
CA PHE A 43 -20.93 11.65 1.15
C PHE A 43 -21.25 10.97 2.48
N ARG A 44 -21.56 9.67 2.45
CA ARG A 44 -21.94 8.91 3.64
C ARG A 44 -20.84 8.88 4.70
N THR A 45 -19.57 8.75 4.30
CA THR A 45 -18.42 8.85 5.21
C THR A 45 -17.65 10.14 4.98
N SER A 46 -17.47 10.54 3.72
CA SER A 46 -16.59 11.68 3.39
C SER A 46 -17.09 13.05 3.87
N HIS A 47 -18.39 13.19 4.16
CA HIS A 47 -19.01 14.42 4.67
C HIS A 47 -19.69 14.20 6.03
N GLU A 48 -19.50 13.02 6.64
CA GLU A 48 -19.99 12.73 7.98
C GLU A 48 -19.09 13.43 9.00
N ILE A 49 -19.71 14.10 9.97
CA ILE A 49 -19.01 14.70 11.10
C ILE A 49 -19.16 13.75 12.29
N SER A 50 -18.04 13.20 12.73
CA SER A 50 -17.97 12.37 13.93
C SER A 50 -16.82 12.81 14.82
N LYS A 51 -16.93 12.52 16.11
CA LYS A 51 -15.80 12.70 17.03
C LYS A 51 -14.84 11.54 16.80
N VAL A 52 -13.62 11.84 16.41
CA VAL A 52 -12.55 10.87 16.16
C VAL A 52 -11.39 11.08 17.12
N GLU A 53 -10.60 10.03 17.33
CA GLU A 53 -9.28 10.10 17.94
C GLU A 53 -8.26 10.38 16.84
N LEU A 54 -7.49 11.46 17.01
CA LEU A 54 -6.52 11.87 16.01
C LEU A 54 -5.20 11.13 16.22
N LEU A 55 -4.70 10.50 15.16
CA LEU A 55 -3.33 10.01 15.11
C LEU A 55 -2.33 11.16 15.31
N THR A 56 -1.45 11.00 16.29
CA THR A 56 -0.33 11.89 16.52
C THR A 56 0.88 11.48 15.65
N PRO A 57 1.85 12.38 15.42
CA PRO A 57 3.11 11.99 14.77
C PRO A 57 3.84 10.84 15.48
N GLU A 58 3.67 10.72 16.79
CA GLU A 58 4.22 9.65 17.62
C GLU A 58 3.56 8.29 17.32
N ASP A 59 2.28 8.27 16.97
CA ASP A 59 1.56 7.05 16.55
C ASP A 59 1.94 6.65 15.12
N MET A 60 2.25 7.64 14.26
CA MET A 60 2.59 7.40 12.85
C MET A 60 4.00 6.83 12.66
N LYS A 61 4.98 7.32 13.42
CA LYS A 61 6.41 6.96 13.24
C LYS A 61 6.68 5.45 13.34
N PRO A 62 6.16 4.70 14.34
CA PRO A 62 6.43 3.27 14.48
C PRO A 62 5.89 2.42 13.32
N LEU A 63 4.88 2.90 12.60
CA LEU A 63 4.25 2.18 11.48
C LEU A 63 5.03 2.34 10.17
N VAL A 64 5.90 3.35 10.05
CA VAL A 64 6.70 3.59 8.85
C VAL A 64 8.14 3.15 9.09
N ASP A 65 8.50 2.00 8.53
CA ASP A 65 9.88 1.50 8.56
C ASP A 65 10.77 2.30 7.60
N ASP A 66 11.70 3.05 8.15
CA ASP A 66 12.68 3.85 7.41
C ASP A 66 13.52 3.02 6.43
N ASP A 67 13.80 1.75 6.74
CA ASP A 67 14.58 0.89 5.84
C ASP A 67 13.77 0.48 4.62
N LEU A 68 12.44 0.32 4.76
CA LEU A 68 11.55 0.13 3.61
C LEU A 68 11.47 1.40 2.75
N VAL A 69 11.46 2.59 3.36
CA VAL A 69 11.53 3.87 2.64
C VAL A 69 12.85 4.00 1.89
N ARG A 70 13.99 3.71 2.52
CA ARG A 70 15.32 3.71 1.88
C ARG A 70 15.38 2.69 0.76
N ALA A 71 14.82 1.50 0.95
CA ALA A 71 14.76 0.46 -0.09
C ALA A 71 13.91 0.92 -1.28
N HIS A 72 12.77 1.58 -1.05
CA HIS A 72 11.95 2.18 -2.11
C HIS A 72 12.76 3.21 -2.91
N ARG A 73 13.45 4.14 -2.23
CA ARG A 73 14.31 5.14 -2.88
C ARG A 73 15.45 4.53 -3.68
N LYS A 74 16.07 3.43 -3.20
CA LYS A 74 17.11 2.69 -3.93
C LYS A 74 16.64 2.11 -5.26
N ARG A 75 15.33 1.96 -5.48
CA ARG A 75 14.72 1.50 -6.74
C ARG A 75 14.27 2.65 -7.66
N ALA A 76 14.55 3.90 -7.30
CA ALA A 76 14.24 5.04 -8.15
C ALA A 76 15.14 5.07 -9.39
N LEU A 77 14.63 5.62 -10.50
CA LEU A 77 15.46 5.89 -11.66
C LEU A 77 16.43 7.03 -11.33
N SER A 78 17.73 6.77 -11.43
CA SER A 78 18.79 7.77 -11.28
C SER A 78 19.88 7.51 -12.32
N PRO A 79 20.47 8.56 -12.94
CA PRO A 79 21.66 8.43 -13.78
C PRO A 79 22.84 7.77 -13.04
N ASP A 80 22.95 7.94 -11.73
CA ASP A 80 24.04 7.39 -10.90
C ASP A 80 23.91 5.87 -10.65
N ASN A 81 22.73 5.30 -10.87
CA ASN A 81 22.47 3.85 -10.78
C ASN A 81 21.41 3.46 -11.83
N PRO A 82 21.76 3.42 -13.12
CA PRO A 82 20.79 3.32 -14.21
C PRO A 82 20.30 1.88 -14.40
N PHE A 83 19.02 1.73 -14.75
CA PHE A 83 18.42 0.48 -15.19
C PHE A 83 17.22 0.75 -16.10
N ILE A 84 16.76 -0.29 -16.81
CA ILE A 84 15.61 -0.20 -17.73
C ILE A 84 14.38 -0.84 -17.07
N ARG A 85 13.20 -0.22 -17.25
CA ARG A 85 11.90 -0.75 -16.84
C ARG A 85 10.85 -0.43 -17.91
N GLY A 86 9.83 -1.26 -18.05
CA GLY A 86 8.75 -1.05 -19.04
C GLY A 86 9.11 -1.44 -20.47
N THR A 87 9.87 -2.52 -20.64
CA THR A 87 10.24 -3.06 -21.96
C THR A 87 9.06 -3.71 -22.68
N ALA A 88 9.09 -3.73 -24.01
CA ALA A 88 8.24 -4.64 -24.80
C ALA A 88 8.79 -6.08 -24.70
N GLN A 89 7.91 -7.04 -24.45
CA GLN A 89 8.26 -8.45 -24.26
C GLN A 89 7.45 -9.31 -25.22
N ASN A 90 8.12 -10.25 -25.88
CA ASN A 90 7.49 -11.22 -26.75
C ASN A 90 6.81 -12.35 -25.93
N PRO A 91 5.93 -13.16 -26.57
CA PRO A 91 5.19 -14.22 -25.88
C PRO A 91 6.05 -15.31 -25.22
N ASP A 92 7.31 -15.44 -25.63
CA ASP A 92 8.29 -16.39 -25.10
C ASP A 92 8.67 -16.14 -23.63
N VAL A 93 8.59 -14.89 -23.16
CA VAL A 93 8.97 -14.49 -21.79
C VAL A 93 7.90 -13.71 -21.03
N TYR A 94 6.91 -13.14 -21.72
CA TYR A 94 5.92 -12.26 -21.09
C TYR A 94 5.15 -12.96 -19.96
N PHE A 95 4.70 -14.20 -20.18
CA PHE A 95 3.89 -14.91 -19.21
C PHE A 95 4.67 -15.19 -17.91
N GLN A 96 5.90 -15.68 -18.05
CA GLN A 96 6.80 -15.95 -16.95
C GLN A 96 7.11 -14.66 -16.17
N ALA A 97 7.40 -13.57 -16.89
CA ALA A 97 7.64 -12.25 -16.29
C ALA A 97 6.43 -11.76 -15.48
N ARG A 98 5.19 -11.98 -15.96
CA ARG A 98 3.96 -11.61 -15.26
C ARG A 98 3.73 -12.43 -14.00
N GLU A 99 4.05 -13.72 -13.98
CA GLU A 99 3.86 -14.58 -12.80
C GLU A 99 4.96 -14.37 -11.72
N THR A 100 6.06 -13.68 -12.04
CA THR A 100 7.11 -13.38 -11.04
C THR A 100 6.61 -12.53 -9.87
N VAL A 101 5.50 -11.80 -10.03
CA VAL A 101 4.96 -10.94 -8.97
C VAL A 101 4.10 -11.67 -7.96
N ASN A 102 3.75 -12.94 -8.20
CA ASN A 102 2.82 -13.70 -7.36
C ASN A 102 3.18 -13.72 -5.86
N PRO A 103 4.45 -13.89 -5.45
CA PRO A 103 4.81 -13.87 -4.03
C PRO A 103 4.39 -12.57 -3.33
N TYR A 104 4.55 -11.40 -3.98
CA TYR A 104 4.15 -10.13 -3.39
C TYR A 104 2.64 -10.06 -3.10
N TYR A 105 1.81 -10.66 -3.96
CA TYR A 105 0.37 -10.71 -3.76
C TYR A 105 -0.05 -11.75 -2.73
N LEU A 106 0.67 -12.87 -2.64
CA LEU A 106 0.43 -13.92 -1.64
C LEU A 106 0.79 -13.45 -0.23
N ASP A 107 1.86 -12.66 -0.09
CA ASP A 107 2.32 -12.14 1.21
C ASP A 107 1.52 -10.90 1.67
N CYS A 108 0.88 -10.18 0.75
CA CYS A 108 0.20 -8.91 1.03
C CYS A 108 -0.88 -8.99 2.13
N PRO A 109 -1.78 -9.99 2.17
CA PRO A 109 -2.79 -10.11 3.22
C PRO A 109 -2.19 -10.21 4.63
N ASP A 110 -1.15 -11.03 4.80
CA ASP A 110 -0.48 -11.22 6.10
C ASP A 110 0.24 -9.94 6.55
N ILE A 111 0.84 -9.21 5.59
CA ILE A 111 1.46 -7.90 5.85
C ILE A 111 0.40 -6.88 6.30
N VAL A 112 -0.77 -6.83 5.64
CA VAL A 112 -1.86 -5.92 6.04
C VAL A 112 -2.33 -6.26 7.46
N GLN A 113 -2.55 -7.54 7.76
CA GLN A 113 -2.95 -8.01 9.08
C GLN A 113 -1.94 -7.58 10.16
N LYS A 114 -0.65 -7.82 9.93
CA LYS A 114 0.45 -7.41 10.83
C LYS A 114 0.50 -5.89 11.05
N VAL A 115 0.25 -5.10 10.01
CA VAL A 115 0.22 -3.63 10.13
C VAL A 115 -1.01 -3.17 10.91
N MET A 116 -2.18 -3.78 10.67
CA MET A 116 -3.40 -3.49 11.44
C MET A 116 -3.21 -3.79 12.93
N GLU A 117 -2.59 -4.92 13.27
CA GLU A 117 -2.27 -5.31 14.65
C GLU A 117 -1.31 -4.33 15.33
N LYS A 118 -0.37 -3.73 14.60
CA LYS A 118 0.53 -2.69 15.12
C LYS A 118 -0.17 -1.34 15.32
N SER A 119 -1.22 -1.06 14.54
CA SER A 119 -1.92 0.22 14.57
C SER A 119 -3.09 0.29 15.54
N GLY A 120 -3.62 -0.86 15.98
CA GLY A 120 -4.63 -0.91 17.03
C GLY A 120 -4.04 -0.72 18.43
N PRO A 121 -4.86 -0.38 19.44
CA PRO A 121 -4.51 -0.60 20.84
C PRO A 121 -4.36 -2.09 21.17
#